data_AF-A0A9E5P5W1-F1
#
_entry.id   AF-A0A9E5P5W1-F1
#
_cell.length_a   1.000
_cell.length_b   1.000
_cell.length_c   1.000
_cell.angle_alpha   90.00
_cell.angle_beta   90.00
_cell.angle_gamma   90.00
#
_symmetry.space_group_name_H-M   'P 1'
#
loop_
_entity.id
_entity.type
_entity.pdbx_description
1 polymer ?
#
loop_
_entity_poly.entity_id
_entity_poly.type
_entity_poly.pdbx_seq_one_letter_code
_entity_poly.pdbx_strand_id
1 'polypeptide(L)'
;LLQGRYGRRIRRHSTKNLERLADVTDSVTQTLQGIRVVKSFNGEKREADSFRGRAMQQLRRAIKLVRTRAWADTLPDLFLVEVFALVVIVAGALVGGGKLGLGNLLRCIAALGVTAGPLRRIVKAYNDLQQSSAGVARLFELLDAEPQIQDHPEAVELDGVREGVRFSDVWFSYDSEPVL
;
A
#
# COMPACT_ATOMS: atom_id res chain seq x y z
N LEU A 1 -1.21 23.73 -5.13
CA LEU A 1 0.13 23.39 -4.57
C LEU A 1 0.13 22.37 -3.39
N LEU A 2 -1.02 22.00 -2.81
CA LEU A 2 -1.10 21.00 -1.73
C LEU A 2 -1.27 19.54 -2.21
N GLN A 3 -1.63 19.29 -3.47
CA GLN A 3 -1.86 17.95 -4.02
C GLN A 3 -0.58 17.15 -4.33
N GLY A 4 0.56 17.80 -4.62
CA GLY A 4 1.81 17.11 -4.98
C GLY A 4 2.64 16.54 -3.82
N ARG A 5 2.37 16.96 -2.56
CA ARG A 5 3.15 16.51 -1.38
C ARG A 5 2.59 15.23 -0.73
N TYR A 6 1.29 14.96 -0.87
CA TYR A 6 0.68 13.72 -0.37
C TYR A 6 1.02 12.50 -1.28
N GLY A 7 1.02 12.68 -2.60
CA GLY A 7 1.42 11.64 -3.56
C GLY A 7 2.87 11.15 -3.39
N ARG A 8 3.82 12.07 -3.16
CA ARG A 8 5.24 11.71 -2.90
C ARG A 8 5.45 10.85 -1.65
N ARG A 9 4.61 10.99 -0.62
CA ARG A 9 4.73 10.23 0.64
C ARG A 9 4.12 8.84 0.51
N ILE A 10 3.03 8.71 -0.23
CA ILE A 10 2.37 7.45 -0.54
C ILE A 10 3.22 6.60 -1.51
N ARG A 11 3.78 7.21 -2.57
CA ARG A 11 4.77 6.58 -3.46
C ARG A 11 5.91 5.99 -2.64
N ARG A 12 6.49 6.76 -1.71
CA ARG A 12 7.58 6.27 -0.84
C ARG A 12 7.23 5.08 0.06
N HIS A 13 5.98 4.86 0.46
CA HIS A 13 5.63 3.75 1.37
C HIS A 13 5.19 2.48 0.65
N SER A 14 4.41 2.60 -0.43
CA SER A 14 4.03 1.45 -1.25
C SER A 14 5.18 0.94 -2.12
N THR A 15 5.98 1.85 -2.69
CA THR A 15 7.19 1.50 -3.46
C THR A 15 8.18 0.76 -2.56
N LYS A 16 8.41 1.20 -1.31
CA LYS A 16 9.33 0.51 -0.40
C LYS A 16 8.95 -0.92 -0.04
N ASN A 17 7.67 -1.27 0.03
CA ASN A 17 7.27 -2.64 0.35
C ASN A 17 7.36 -3.56 -0.88
N LEU A 18 7.02 -3.05 -2.06
CA LEU A 18 7.14 -3.78 -3.33
C LEU A 18 8.62 -3.92 -3.75
N GLU A 19 9.42 -2.86 -3.66
CA GLU A 19 10.88 -2.88 -3.88
C GLU A 19 11.56 -3.94 -3.03
N ARG A 20 11.14 -4.11 -1.76
CA ARG A 20 11.79 -5.08 -0.86
C ARG A 20 11.39 -6.52 -1.10
N LEU A 21 10.19 -6.74 -1.61
CA LEU A 21 9.79 -8.07 -2.10
C LEU A 21 10.54 -8.39 -3.40
N ALA A 22 10.69 -7.40 -4.27
CA ALA A 22 11.55 -7.50 -5.44
C ALA A 22 13.00 -7.80 -5.04
N ASP A 23 13.59 -7.09 -4.07
CA ASP A 23 14.96 -7.34 -3.59
C ASP A 23 15.21 -8.79 -3.15
N VAL A 24 14.23 -9.41 -2.47
CA VAL A 24 14.36 -10.81 -2.02
C VAL A 24 14.24 -11.77 -3.20
N THR A 25 13.29 -11.56 -4.10
CA THR A 25 13.08 -12.39 -5.28
C THR A 25 14.23 -12.24 -6.29
N ASP A 26 14.71 -11.02 -6.50
CA ASP A 26 15.86 -10.70 -7.36
C ASP A 26 17.13 -11.33 -6.81
N SER A 27 17.36 -11.26 -5.50
CA SER A 27 18.47 -11.94 -4.85
C SER A 27 18.46 -13.45 -5.09
N VAL A 28 17.30 -14.09 -5.01
CA VAL A 28 17.18 -15.53 -5.29
C VAL A 28 17.45 -15.80 -6.77
N THR A 29 16.87 -15.00 -7.65
CA THR A 29 17.01 -15.15 -9.11
C THR A 29 18.45 -14.98 -9.55
N GLN A 30 19.15 -13.96 -9.03
CA GLN A 30 20.56 -13.69 -9.30
C GLN A 30 21.47 -14.84 -8.81
N THR A 31 21.19 -15.38 -7.61
CA THR A 31 21.92 -16.55 -7.09
C THR A 31 21.69 -17.80 -7.92
N LEU A 32 20.47 -18.03 -8.42
CA LEU A 32 20.16 -19.16 -9.30
C LEU A 32 20.81 -19.01 -10.68
N GLN A 33 20.78 -17.81 -11.26
CA GLN A 33 21.47 -17.51 -12.52
C GLN A 33 23.00 -17.65 -12.37
N GLY A 34 23.54 -17.26 -11.22
CA GLY A 34 24.96 -17.34 -10.87
C GLY A 34 25.40 -18.64 -10.18
N ILE A 35 24.58 -19.69 -10.15
CA ILE A 35 24.81 -20.88 -9.30
C ILE A 35 26.16 -21.56 -9.55
N ARG A 36 26.66 -21.52 -10.80
CA ARG A 36 27.98 -22.03 -11.17
C ARG A 36 29.11 -21.27 -10.47
N VAL A 37 29.00 -19.95 -10.35
CA VAL A 37 29.96 -19.10 -9.64
C VAL A 37 29.91 -19.42 -8.15
N VAL A 38 28.72 -19.48 -7.57
CA VAL A 38 28.53 -19.80 -6.14
C VAL A 38 29.17 -21.16 -5.80
N LYS A 39 28.94 -22.18 -6.62
CA LYS A 39 29.55 -23.51 -6.49
C LYS A 39 31.07 -23.48 -6.64
N SER A 40 31.59 -22.74 -7.62
CA SER A 40 33.04 -22.67 -7.89
C SER A 40 33.84 -22.06 -6.73
N PHE A 41 33.22 -21.17 -5.96
CA PHE A 41 33.82 -20.55 -4.77
C PHE A 41 33.38 -21.21 -3.45
N ASN A 42 32.66 -22.35 -3.48
CA ASN A 42 32.11 -23.03 -2.30
C ASN A 42 31.29 -22.08 -1.39
N GLY A 43 30.58 -21.14 -2.03
CA GLY A 43 29.91 -20.02 -1.39
C GLY A 43 28.48 -20.30 -0.91
N GLU A 44 27.97 -21.52 -1.02
CA GLU A 44 26.54 -21.80 -0.79
C GLU A 44 26.08 -21.42 0.63
N LYS A 45 26.90 -21.72 1.65
CA LYS A 45 26.57 -21.35 3.04
C LYS A 45 26.46 -19.83 3.22
N ARG A 46 27.38 -19.09 2.60
CA ARG A 46 27.43 -17.63 2.72
C ARG A 46 26.21 -16.97 2.07
N GLU A 47 25.79 -17.50 0.92
CA GLU A 47 24.61 -17.00 0.21
C GLU A 47 23.32 -17.39 0.92
N ALA A 48 23.25 -18.60 1.47
CA ALA A 48 22.13 -19.04 2.31
C ALA A 48 21.97 -18.17 3.57
N ASP A 49 23.06 -17.82 4.24
CA ASP A 49 23.04 -16.94 5.42
C ASP A 49 22.62 -15.51 5.05
N SER A 50 23.12 -14.98 3.92
CA SER A 50 22.72 -13.67 3.37
C SER A 50 21.21 -13.63 3.08
N PHE A 51 20.69 -14.64 2.38
CA PHE A 51 19.26 -14.79 2.10
C PHE A 51 18.44 -14.86 3.39
N ARG A 52 18.87 -15.70 4.35
CA ARG A 52 18.20 -15.84 5.65
C ARG A 52 18.14 -14.51 6.40
N GLY A 53 19.21 -13.71 6.36
CA GLY A 53 19.23 -12.36 6.94
C GLY A 53 18.20 -11.43 6.30
N ARG A 54 18.14 -11.39 4.96
CA ARG A 54 17.17 -10.57 4.19
C ARG A 54 15.73 -11.02 4.45
N ALA A 55 15.47 -12.33 4.42
CA ALA A 55 14.17 -12.92 4.70
C ALA A 55 13.70 -12.61 6.13
N MET A 56 14.59 -12.74 7.13
CA MET A 56 14.26 -12.41 8.52
C MET A 56 13.95 -10.92 8.72
N GLN A 57 14.68 -10.04 8.03
CA GLN A 57 14.39 -8.60 8.06
C GLN A 57 13.02 -8.29 7.44
N GLN A 58 12.66 -8.98 6.36
CA GLN A 58 11.35 -8.84 5.73
C GLN A 58 10.22 -9.37 6.64
N LEU A 59 10.43 -10.53 7.27
CA LEU A 59 9.48 -11.09 8.23
C LEU A 59 9.21 -10.13 9.41
N ARG A 60 10.27 -9.57 10.01
CA ARG A 60 10.12 -8.59 11.11
C ARG A 60 9.30 -7.36 10.69
N ARG A 61 9.47 -6.89 9.46
CA ARG A 61 8.70 -5.76 8.91
C ARG A 61 7.24 -6.13 8.63
N ALA A 62 7.00 -7.31 8.05
CA ALA A 62 5.65 -7.83 7.85
C ALA A 62 4.91 -7.96 9.19
N ILE A 63 5.55 -8.54 10.21
CA ILE A 63 5.01 -8.62 11.57
C ILE A 63 4.71 -7.22 12.14
N LYS A 64 5.62 -6.25 11.97
CA LYS A 64 5.39 -4.87 12.43
C LYS A 64 4.17 -4.26 11.75
N LEU A 65 3.98 -4.49 10.45
CA LEU A 65 2.86 -3.97 9.67
C LEU A 65 1.53 -4.62 10.08
N VAL A 66 1.51 -5.95 10.25
CA VAL A 66 0.36 -6.69 10.80
C VAL A 66 0.02 -6.19 12.20
N ARG A 67 1.02 -5.99 13.07
CA ARG A 67 0.82 -5.45 14.41
C ARG A 67 0.20 -4.05 14.33
N THR A 68 0.75 -3.15 13.52
CA THR A 68 0.18 -1.79 13.36
C THR A 68 -1.26 -1.84 12.85
N ARG A 69 -1.60 -2.74 11.93
CA ARG A 69 -2.99 -2.96 11.49
C ARG A 69 -3.88 -3.48 12.63
N ALA A 70 -3.41 -4.47 13.39
CA ALA A 70 -4.16 -4.98 14.54
C ALA A 70 -4.48 -3.87 15.55
N TRP A 71 -3.55 -2.94 15.81
CA TRP A 71 -3.82 -1.76 16.65
C TRP A 71 -4.86 -0.83 16.01
N ALA A 72 -4.77 -0.57 14.71
CA ALA A 72 -5.73 0.25 13.98
C ALA A 72 -7.15 -0.35 13.95
N ASP A 73 -7.27 -1.67 13.94
CA ASP A 73 -8.54 -2.40 13.99
C ASP A 73 -9.10 -2.47 15.42
N THR A 74 -8.24 -2.60 16.44
CA THR A 74 -8.66 -2.77 17.83
C THR A 74 -9.04 -1.45 18.51
N LEU A 75 -8.35 -0.35 18.20
CA LEU A 75 -8.58 0.95 18.84
C LEU A 75 -10.03 1.46 18.68
N PRO A 76 -10.66 1.43 17.49
CA PRO A 76 -12.04 1.87 17.33
C PRO A 76 -13.04 1.04 18.13
N ASP A 77 -12.80 -0.27 18.27
CA ASP A 77 -13.66 -1.14 19.06
C ASP A 77 -13.56 -0.84 20.55
N LEU A 78 -12.36 -0.52 21.07
CA LEU A 78 -12.20 -0.06 22.46
C LEU A 78 -12.96 1.24 22.72
N PHE A 79 -12.83 2.23 21.84
CA PHE A 79 -13.60 3.48 21.95
C PHE A 79 -15.10 3.24 21.92
N LEU A 80 -15.57 2.33 21.06
CA LEU A 80 -16.99 1.98 20.98
C LEU A 80 -17.48 1.38 22.31
N VAL A 81 -16.71 0.48 22.92
CA VAL A 81 -17.04 -0.13 24.21
C VAL A 81 -17.06 0.90 25.33
N GLU A 82 -16.09 1.83 25.37
CA GLU A 82 -16.06 2.91 26.37
C GLU A 82 -17.27 3.83 26.27
N VAL A 83 -17.63 4.25 25.04
CA VAL A 83 -18.82 5.08 24.80
C VAL A 83 -20.09 4.33 25.23
N PHE A 84 -20.20 3.04 24.92
CA PHE A 84 -21.32 2.21 25.35
C PHE A 84 -21.42 2.13 26.88
N ALA A 85 -20.31 1.88 27.56
CA ALA A 85 -20.26 1.80 29.02
C ALA A 85 -20.70 3.14 29.65
N LEU A 86 -20.21 4.26 29.14
CA LEU A 86 -20.59 5.59 29.60
C LEU A 86 -22.11 5.83 29.48
N VAL A 87 -22.68 5.51 28.32
CA VAL A 87 -24.12 5.70 28.06
C VAL A 87 -24.95 4.84 29.01
N VAL A 88 -24.56 3.58 29.25
CA VAL A 88 -25.25 2.68 30.19
C VAL A 88 -25.18 3.20 31.62
N ILE A 89 -24.02 3.68 32.07
CA ILE A 89 -23.84 4.24 33.42
C ILE A 89 -24.73 5.48 33.61
N VAL A 90 -24.72 6.41 32.65
CA VAL A 90 -25.53 7.63 32.72
C VAL A 90 -27.03 7.31 32.70
N ALA A 91 -27.46 6.40 31.81
CA ALA A 91 -28.85 5.97 31.73
C ALA A 91 -29.29 5.25 33.03
N GLY A 92 -28.43 4.41 33.60
CA GLY A 92 -28.68 3.74 34.88
C GLY A 92 -28.82 4.72 36.04
N ALA A 93 -27.96 5.73 36.12
CA ALA A 93 -28.04 6.79 37.15
C ALA A 93 -29.35 7.59 37.06
N LEU A 94 -29.84 7.88 35.84
CA LEU A 94 -31.11 8.57 35.63
C LEU A 94 -32.33 7.74 36.03
N VAL A 95 -32.26 6.41 35.88
CA VAL A 95 -33.28 5.49 36.38
C VAL A 95 -33.28 5.44 37.91
N GLY A 96 -32.09 5.32 38.52
CA GLY A 96 -31.96 5.34 39.99
C GLY A 96 -32.45 6.63 40.63
N GLY A 97 -32.33 7.76 39.93
CA GLY A 97 -32.87 9.05 40.35
C GLY A 97 -34.36 9.28 40.04
N GLY A 98 -35.09 8.29 39.53
CA GLY A 98 -36.53 8.37 39.22
C GLY A 98 -36.89 9.24 38.00
N LYS A 99 -35.90 9.76 37.27
CA LYS A 99 -36.11 10.61 36.07
C LYS A 99 -36.40 9.82 34.81
N LEU A 100 -36.12 8.51 34.82
CA LEU A 100 -36.26 7.61 33.69
C LEU A 100 -36.83 6.26 34.14
N GLY A 101 -37.82 5.75 33.40
CA GLY A 101 -38.38 4.42 33.67
C GLY A 101 -37.48 3.29 33.15
N LEU A 102 -37.55 2.12 33.79
CA LEU A 102 -36.76 0.94 33.44
C LEU A 102 -36.96 0.50 31.97
N GLY A 103 -38.18 0.66 31.45
CA GLY A 103 -38.48 0.37 30.04
C GLY A 103 -37.71 1.26 29.05
N ASN A 104 -37.43 2.51 29.42
CA ASN A 104 -36.63 3.40 28.59
C ASN A 104 -35.13 3.02 28.62
N LEU A 105 -34.62 2.49 29.73
CA LEU A 105 -33.27 1.94 29.80
C LEU A 105 -33.11 0.75 28.86
N LEU A 106 -34.06 -0.18 28.86
CA LEU A 106 -34.06 -1.33 27.95
C LEU A 106 -34.12 -0.89 26.48
N ARG A 107 -34.93 0.13 26.17
CA ARG A 107 -34.99 0.73 24.82
C ARG A 107 -33.66 1.36 24.42
N CYS A 108 -33.00 2.09 25.32
CA CYS A 108 -31.67 2.67 25.06
C CYS A 108 -30.63 1.58 24.77
N ILE A 109 -30.57 0.52 25.59
CA ILE A 109 -29.64 -0.60 25.39
C ILE A 109 -29.92 -1.30 24.05
N ALA A 110 -31.19 -1.55 23.73
CA ALA A 110 -31.58 -2.15 22.45
C ALA A 110 -31.21 -1.26 21.25
N ALA A 111 -31.49 0.04 21.33
CA ALA A 111 -31.15 1.01 20.28
C ALA A 111 -29.63 1.10 20.06
N LEU A 112 -28.85 1.11 21.15
CA LEU A 112 -27.40 1.05 21.10
C LEU A 112 -26.92 -0.23 20.41
N GLY A 113 -27.43 -1.40 20.82
CA GLY A 113 -27.07 -2.69 20.20
C GLY A 113 -27.29 -2.72 18.69
N VAL A 114 -28.43 -2.19 18.22
CA VAL A 114 -28.74 -2.10 16.78
C VAL A 114 -27.83 -1.09 16.06
N THR A 115 -27.46 0.00 16.72
CA THR A 115 -26.64 1.08 16.13
C THR A 115 -25.14 0.72 16.05
N ALA A 116 -24.65 -0.16 16.92
CA ALA A 116 -23.25 -0.59 16.95
C ALA A 116 -22.75 -1.14 15.62
N GLY A 117 -23.56 -1.99 14.97
CA GLY A 117 -23.20 -2.65 13.71
C GLY A 117 -22.97 -1.67 12.55
N PRO A 118 -23.96 -0.82 12.21
CA PRO A 118 -23.81 0.23 11.20
C PRO A 118 -22.64 1.17 11.48
N LEU A 119 -22.44 1.57 12.74
CA LEU A 119 -21.34 2.47 13.11
C LEU A 119 -19.96 1.83 12.85
N ARG A 120 -19.79 0.56 13.20
CA ARG A 120 -18.56 -0.21 12.87
C ARG A 120 -18.31 -0.27 11.36
N ARG A 121 -19.37 -0.46 10.55
CA ARG A 121 -19.25 -0.49 9.09
C ARG A 121 -18.75 0.84 8.52
N ILE A 122 -19.23 1.97 9.06
CA ILE A 122 -18.79 3.31 8.62
C ILE A 122 -17.31 3.51 8.92
N VAL A 123 -16.86 3.17 10.14
CA VAL A 123 -15.44 3.29 10.51
C VAL A 123 -14.56 2.42 9.63
N LYS A 124 -14.98 1.17 9.38
CA LYS A 124 -14.23 0.26 8.50
C LYS A 124 -14.16 0.78 7.07
N ALA A 125 -15.29 1.25 6.51
CA ALA A 125 -15.33 1.84 5.18
C ALA A 125 -14.42 3.06 5.05
N TYR A 126 -14.35 3.91 6.09
CA TYR A 126 -13.43 5.04 6.12
C TYR A 126 -11.96 4.60 6.10
N ASN A 127 -11.59 3.59 6.89
CA ASN A 127 -10.24 3.03 6.89
C ASN A 127 -9.89 2.39 5.54
N ASP A 128 -10.82 1.63 4.95
CA ASP A 128 -10.65 1.00 3.63
C ASP A 128 -10.47 2.07 2.54
N LEU A 129 -11.23 3.16 2.59
CA LEU A 129 -11.10 4.30 1.69
C LEU A 129 -9.74 5.00 1.86
N GLN A 130 -9.30 5.19 3.10
CA GLN A 130 -7.99 5.81 3.37
C GLN A 130 -6.85 4.93 2.83
N GLN A 131 -6.97 3.60 2.94
CA GLN A 131 -6.00 2.67 2.38
C GLN A 131 -6.05 2.62 0.85
N SER A 132 -7.23 2.63 0.24
CA SER A 132 -7.40 2.55 -1.22
C SER A 132 -7.01 3.84 -1.94
N SER A 133 -7.04 5.00 -1.25
CA SER A 133 -6.63 6.29 -1.79
C SER A 133 -5.23 6.26 -2.43
N ALA A 134 -4.32 5.45 -1.89
CA ALA A 134 -2.99 5.25 -2.42
C ALA A 134 -2.98 4.52 -3.78
N GLY A 135 -3.87 3.54 -3.95
CA GLY A 135 -4.04 2.82 -5.21
C GLY A 135 -4.71 3.69 -6.27
N VAL A 136 -5.71 4.48 -5.87
CA VAL A 136 -6.41 5.43 -6.75
C VAL A 136 -5.44 6.46 -7.31
N ALA A 137 -4.58 7.04 -6.47
CA ALA A 137 -3.56 7.99 -6.94
C ALA A 137 -2.64 7.39 -8.02
N ARG A 138 -2.23 6.13 -7.86
CA ARG A 138 -1.39 5.43 -8.84
C ARG A 138 -2.14 5.09 -10.13
N LEU A 139 -3.44 4.82 -10.03
CA LEU A 139 -4.28 4.57 -11.19
C LEU A 139 -4.41 5.84 -12.04
N PHE A 140 -4.60 7.01 -11.41
CA PHE A 140 -4.58 8.28 -12.11
C PHE A 140 -3.20 8.63 -12.70
N GLU A 141 -2.10 8.35 -11.98
CA GLU A 141 -0.75 8.51 -12.56
C GLU A 141 -0.57 7.68 -13.84
N LEU A 142 -1.23 6.53 -13.98
CA LEU A 142 -1.17 5.69 -15.17
C LEU A 142 -2.11 6.19 -16.29
N LEU A 143 -3.32 6.64 -15.94
CA LEU A 143 -4.28 7.18 -16.91
C LEU A 143 -3.81 8.51 -17.51
N ASP A 144 -3.15 9.34 -16.70
CA ASP A 144 -2.61 10.63 -17.10
C ASP A 144 -1.19 10.52 -17.68
N ALA A 145 -0.65 9.30 -17.82
CA ALA A 145 0.67 9.09 -18.40
C ALA A 145 0.64 9.39 -19.90
N GLU A 146 1.28 10.50 -20.29
CA GLU A 146 1.46 10.83 -21.70
C GLU A 146 2.57 9.95 -22.32
N PRO A 147 2.39 9.49 -23.58
CA PRO A 147 3.46 8.80 -24.31
C PRO A 147 4.70 9.70 -24.41
N GLN A 148 5.87 9.15 -24.07
CA GLN A 148 7.14 9.86 -24.21
C GLN A 148 7.53 10.10 -25.68
N ILE A 149 7.05 9.24 -26.58
CA ILE A 149 7.22 9.36 -28.02
C ILE A 149 5.85 9.62 -28.61
N GLN A 150 5.68 10.81 -29.18
CA GLN A 150 4.47 11.21 -29.89
C GLN A 150 4.84 11.42 -31.35
N ASP A 151 3.95 11.01 -32.23
CA ASP A 151 4.12 11.29 -33.65
C ASP A 151 4.13 12.79 -33.90
N HIS A 152 4.98 13.22 -34.82
CA HIS A 152 4.99 14.61 -35.25
C HIS A 152 3.62 14.93 -35.90
N PRO A 153 3.07 16.16 -35.76
CA PRO A 153 1.79 16.54 -36.38
C PRO A 153 1.74 16.32 -37.90
N GLU A 154 2.91 16.30 -38.54
CA GLU A 154 3.11 16.08 -39.97
C GLU A 154 3.74 14.71 -40.27
N ALA A 155 3.61 13.74 -39.36
CA ALA A 155 4.10 12.38 -39.59
C ALA A 155 3.50 11.80 -40.87
N VAL A 156 4.36 11.23 -41.70
CA VAL A 156 3.99 10.67 -43.01
C VAL A 156 3.85 9.16 -42.87
N GLU A 157 2.78 8.59 -43.42
CA GLU A 157 2.65 7.13 -43.49
C GLU A 157 3.70 6.55 -44.45
N LEU A 158 4.40 5.52 -43.97
CA LEU A 158 5.51 4.91 -44.69
C LEU A 158 5.02 3.71 -45.53
N ASP A 159 4.81 3.92 -46.83
CA ASP A 159 4.26 2.91 -47.75
C ASP A 159 5.34 1.96 -48.32
N GLY A 160 6.19 1.44 -47.43
CA GLY A 160 7.30 0.53 -47.71
C GLY A 160 8.69 1.19 -47.84
N VAL A 161 9.74 0.42 -47.52
CA VAL A 161 11.14 0.87 -47.58
C VAL A 161 11.77 0.45 -48.92
N ARG A 162 12.24 1.43 -49.72
CA ARG A 162 12.77 1.18 -51.07
C ARG A 162 14.29 1.03 -51.15
N GLU A 163 15.05 1.82 -50.39
CA GLU A 163 16.53 1.84 -50.47
C GLU A 163 17.22 1.27 -49.22
N GLY A 164 16.75 1.61 -48.02
CA GLY A 164 17.33 1.15 -46.76
C GLY A 164 17.22 2.17 -45.63
N VAL A 165 17.94 1.94 -44.54
CA VAL A 165 17.99 2.81 -43.35
C VAL A 165 19.37 3.46 -43.26
N ARG A 166 19.43 4.78 -43.07
CA ARG A 166 20.68 5.54 -42.88
C ARG A 166 20.68 6.19 -41.50
N PHE A 167 21.78 6.03 -40.77
CA PHE A 167 22.06 6.74 -39.53
C PHE A 167 23.05 7.87 -39.85
N SER A 168 22.83 9.07 -39.34
CA SER A 168 23.72 10.23 -39.53
C SER A 168 23.82 11.01 -38.24
N ASP A 169 25.03 11.06 -37.67
CA ASP A 169 25.36 11.76 -36.41
C ASP A 169 24.37 11.47 -35.27
N VAL A 170 24.00 10.20 -35.09
CA VAL A 170 23.02 9.78 -34.09
C VAL A 170 23.69 9.59 -32.73
N TRP A 171 23.12 10.24 -31.73
CA TRP A 171 23.49 10.09 -30.32
C TRP A 171 22.31 9.53 -29.55
N PHE A 172 22.57 8.67 -28.58
CA PHE A 172 21.52 8.05 -27.78
C PHE A 172 21.98 7.85 -26.34
N SER A 173 21.09 8.13 -25.40
CA SER A 173 21.34 7.94 -23.98
C SER A 173 20.13 7.33 -23.29
N TYR A 174 20.36 6.41 -22.36
CA TYR A 174 19.36 6.08 -21.35
C TYR A 174 19.53 7.05 -20.17
N ASP A 175 18.47 7.77 -19.82
CA ASP A 175 18.48 8.85 -18.83
C ASP A 175 19.57 9.91 -19.10
N SER A 176 20.72 9.80 -18.45
CA SER A 176 21.87 10.72 -18.59
C SER A 176 23.16 10.00 -19.01
N GLU A 177 23.07 8.70 -19.30
CA GLU A 177 24.21 7.87 -19.63
C GLU A 177 24.28 7.69 -21.16
N PRO A 178 25.29 8.28 -21.83
CA PRO A 178 25.44 8.15 -23.28
C PRO A 178 25.84 6.72 -23.65
N VAL A 179 25.14 6.16 -24.63
CA VAL A 179 25.36 4.82 -25.18
C VAL A 179 25.89 4.89 -26.60
N LEU A 180 25.38 5.86 -27.39
CA LEU A 180 25.86 6.22 -28.72
C LEU A 180 26.21 7.70 -28.76
#